data_AF-X1BDT7-F1
#
_entry.id   AF-X1BDT7-F1
#
_cell.length_a   1.000
_cell.length_b   1.000
_cell.length_c   1.000
_cell.angle_alpha   90.00
_cell.angle_beta   90.00
_cell.angle_gamma   90.00
#
_symmetry.space_group_name_H-M   'P 1'
#
loop_
_entity.id
_entity.type
_entity.pdbx_description
1 polymer ?
#
loop_
_entity_poly.entity_id
_entity_poly.type
_entity_poly.pdbx_seq_one_letter_code
_entity_poly.pdbx_strand_id
1 'polypeptide(L)'
;MSWGVNQVHLIYPHTTWRPTHITFAEMTAGGNDWFPKIWAAVKVNPQAKKFARDDAWWWTDEMDKHDITRFNACTHHDIFDKDNHIYYDNVPAKWHFPQICKFGGSIPMTIQLAVQEGADEIFLLGCDLGQVEGKGNHFDPQYASHRPITEVVARGRNLENR
;
A
#
# COMPACT_ATOMS: atom_id res chain seq x y z
N MET A 1 -7.54 11.84 -13.78
CA MET A 1 -7.20 10.39 -13.80
C MET A 1 -7.71 9.74 -12.51
N SER A 2 -7.93 8.43 -12.51
CA SER A 2 -8.35 7.68 -11.32
C SER A 2 -7.48 6.46 -11.08
N TRP A 3 -7.13 6.24 -9.82
CA TRP A 3 -6.28 5.14 -9.36
C TRP A 3 -7.07 4.21 -8.44
N GLY A 4 -6.98 2.92 -8.71
CA GLY A 4 -7.38 1.86 -7.79
C GLY A 4 -6.15 1.25 -7.14
N VAL A 5 -6.25 0.88 -5.87
CA VAL A 5 -5.22 0.11 -5.17
C VAL A 5 -5.62 -1.37 -5.09
N ASN A 6 -4.84 -2.15 -4.35
CA ASN A 6 -5.12 -3.55 -4.04
C ASN A 6 -6.62 -3.79 -3.75
N GLN A 7 -7.17 -4.88 -4.31
CA GLN A 7 -8.56 -5.30 -4.13
C GLN A 7 -9.67 -4.36 -4.69
N VAL A 8 -9.34 -3.37 -5.53
CA VAL A 8 -10.34 -2.50 -6.18
C VAL A 8 -11.43 -3.26 -6.96
N HIS A 9 -11.20 -4.53 -7.35
CA HIS A 9 -12.22 -5.35 -8.01
C HIS A 9 -13.44 -5.66 -7.14
N LEU A 10 -13.33 -5.58 -5.81
CA LEU A 10 -14.44 -5.92 -4.90
C LEU A 10 -15.62 -4.96 -5.01
N ILE A 11 -15.40 -3.72 -5.48
CA ILE A 11 -16.49 -2.75 -5.66
C ILE A 11 -17.23 -2.94 -6.98
N TYR A 12 -16.69 -3.71 -7.93
CA TYR A 12 -17.22 -3.80 -9.30
C TYR A 12 -18.63 -4.39 -9.44
N PRO A 13 -19.11 -5.28 -8.56
CA PRO A 13 -20.53 -5.68 -8.53
C PRO A 13 -21.46 -4.56 -8.03
N HIS A 14 -20.93 -3.57 -7.31
CA HIS A 14 -21.71 -2.51 -6.64
C HIS A 14 -21.60 -1.15 -7.35
N THR A 15 -20.66 -0.98 -8.27
CA THR A 15 -20.50 0.23 -9.09
C THR A 15 -20.10 -0.10 -10.51
N THR A 16 -20.47 0.76 -11.46
CA THR A 16 -19.99 0.72 -12.85
C THR A 16 -18.67 1.47 -13.03
N TRP A 17 -18.25 2.27 -12.05
CA TRP A 17 -16.99 3.01 -12.10
C TRP A 17 -15.79 2.07 -12.14
N ARG A 18 -14.81 2.36 -13.00
CA ARG A 18 -13.57 1.59 -13.14
C ARG A 18 -12.39 2.57 -13.15
N PRO A 19 -11.35 2.33 -12.36
CA PRO A 19 -10.19 3.21 -12.37
C PRO A 19 -9.43 3.09 -13.70
N THR A 20 -8.79 4.19 -14.10
CA THR A 20 -7.91 4.20 -15.29
C THR A 20 -6.53 3.60 -15.01
N HIS A 21 -6.11 3.61 -13.75
CA HIS A 21 -4.81 3.10 -13.28
C HIS A 21 -5.04 2.15 -12.11
N ILE A 22 -4.28 1.07 -12.00
CA ILE A 22 -4.33 0.16 -10.86
C ILE A 22 -2.91 -0.08 -10.34
N THR A 23 -2.71 0.07 -9.03
CA THR A 23 -1.43 -0.16 -8.37
C THR A 23 -1.51 -1.38 -7.46
N PHE A 24 -0.61 -2.34 -7.68
CA PHE A 24 -0.41 -3.55 -6.89
C PHE A 24 0.90 -3.44 -6.12
N ALA A 25 0.86 -2.83 -4.93
CA ALA A 25 2.10 -2.39 -4.27
C ALA A 25 2.29 -2.91 -2.84
N GLU A 26 1.26 -3.53 -2.23
CA GLU A 26 1.37 -4.06 -0.87
C GLU A 26 2.19 -5.36 -0.78
N MET A 27 3.03 -5.48 0.24
CA MET A 27 3.83 -6.69 0.55
C MET A 27 3.40 -7.37 1.84
N THR A 28 2.76 -6.65 2.76
CA THR A 28 2.78 -7.02 4.19
C THR A 28 1.58 -7.83 4.65
N ALA A 29 0.68 -8.24 3.75
CA ALA A 29 -0.47 -9.05 4.10
C ALA A 29 -0.71 -10.10 3.02
N GLY A 30 -0.34 -11.35 3.27
CA GLY A 30 -0.94 -12.46 2.53
C GLY A 30 -0.04 -13.67 2.36
N GLY A 31 -0.49 -14.80 2.89
CA GLY A 31 0.01 -16.10 2.48
C GLY A 31 -0.45 -16.44 1.05
N ASN A 32 -0.37 -17.73 0.70
CA ASN A 32 -0.67 -18.22 -0.65
C ASN A 32 -2.11 -17.93 -1.14
N ASP A 33 -3.02 -17.47 -0.28
CA ASP A 33 -4.42 -17.15 -0.60
C ASP A 33 -4.63 -15.75 -1.20
N TRP A 34 -3.61 -14.88 -1.19
CA TRP A 34 -3.70 -13.53 -1.75
C TRP A 34 -3.48 -13.47 -3.25
N PHE A 35 -2.67 -14.37 -3.81
CA PHE A 35 -2.36 -14.39 -5.24
C PHE A 35 -3.61 -14.46 -6.13
N PRO A 36 -4.60 -15.34 -5.86
CA PRO A 36 -5.82 -15.39 -6.67
C PRO A 36 -6.62 -14.07 -6.67
N LYS A 37 -6.55 -13.28 -5.58
CA LYS A 37 -7.25 -12.00 -5.45
C LYS A 37 -6.56 -10.89 -6.26
N ILE A 38 -5.23 -10.91 -6.33
CA ILE A 38 -4.47 -10.04 -7.24
C ILE A 38 -4.82 -10.39 -8.69
N TRP A 39 -4.92 -11.69 -9.03
CA TRP A 39 -5.32 -12.13 -10.37
C TRP A 39 -6.73 -11.71 -10.75
N ALA A 40 -7.69 -11.81 -9.82
CA ALA A 40 -9.02 -11.28 -10.03
C ALA A 40 -8.93 -9.79 -10.39
N ALA A 41 -8.18 -9.00 -9.61
CA ALA A 41 -8.01 -7.57 -9.84
C ALA A 41 -7.38 -7.21 -11.21
N VAL A 42 -6.34 -7.93 -11.63
CA VAL A 42 -5.68 -7.73 -12.94
C VAL A 42 -6.65 -8.00 -14.09
N LYS A 43 -7.46 -9.06 -13.99
CA LYS A 43 -8.34 -9.53 -15.07
C LYS A 43 -9.62 -8.71 -15.24
N VAL A 44 -10.17 -8.16 -14.17
CA VAL A 44 -11.50 -7.51 -14.20
C VAL A 44 -11.52 -6.12 -14.84
N ASN A 45 -10.36 -5.50 -15.08
CA ASN A 45 -10.24 -4.19 -15.72
C ASN A 45 -9.08 -4.18 -16.72
N PRO A 46 -9.23 -4.88 -17.87
CA PRO A 46 -8.14 -5.07 -18.82
C PRO A 46 -7.65 -3.74 -19.39
N GLN A 47 -8.52 -2.74 -19.55
CA GLN A 47 -8.15 -1.42 -20.09
C GLN A 47 -7.33 -0.52 -19.15
N ALA A 48 -7.24 -0.83 -17.85
CA ALA A 48 -6.47 0.01 -16.93
C ALA A 48 -4.96 -0.16 -17.14
N LYS A 49 -4.21 0.94 -17.00
CA LYS A 49 -2.74 0.90 -16.87
C LYS A 49 -2.41 0.29 -15.50
N LYS A 50 -1.55 -0.72 -15.48
CA LYS A 50 -1.27 -1.51 -14.26
C LYS A 50 0.17 -1.27 -13.82
N PHE A 51 0.35 -1.09 -12.52
CA PHE A 51 1.64 -0.86 -11.89
C PHE A 51 1.88 -1.88 -10.79
N ALA A 52 3.08 -2.42 -10.73
CA ALA A 52 3.51 -3.30 -9.66
C ALA A 52 4.98 -3.04 -9.33
N ARG A 53 5.38 -3.36 -8.12
CA ARG A 53 6.78 -3.21 -7.70
C ARG A 53 7.67 -4.23 -8.38
N ASP A 54 8.91 -3.85 -8.67
CA ASP A 54 9.92 -4.76 -9.22
C ASP A 54 10.41 -5.81 -8.22
N ASP A 55 10.37 -5.50 -6.93
CA ASP A 55 10.76 -6.38 -5.82
C ASP A 55 9.59 -7.21 -5.24
N ALA A 56 8.47 -7.31 -5.97
CA ALA A 56 7.35 -8.16 -5.60
C ALA A 56 7.74 -9.64 -5.67
N TRP A 57 8.05 -10.26 -4.51
CA TRP A 57 8.35 -11.70 -4.39
C TRP A 57 7.24 -12.61 -4.91
N TRP A 58 6.02 -12.06 -4.99
CA TRP A 58 4.83 -12.73 -5.48
C TRP A 58 4.65 -12.66 -7.01
N TRP A 59 5.63 -12.14 -7.74
CA TRP A 59 5.60 -12.15 -9.20
C TRP A 59 5.55 -13.56 -9.77
N THR A 60 4.74 -13.79 -10.81
CA THR A 60 4.58 -15.11 -11.45
C THR A 60 4.64 -15.01 -12.97
N ASP A 61 4.93 -16.12 -13.66
CA ASP A 61 4.91 -16.20 -15.13
C ASP A 61 3.56 -15.78 -15.74
N GLU A 62 2.46 -15.88 -14.99
CA GLU A 62 1.16 -15.39 -15.43
C GLU A 62 1.17 -13.86 -15.56
N MET A 63 1.85 -13.12 -14.67
CA MET A 63 1.95 -11.66 -14.74
C MET A 63 2.69 -11.19 -15.99
N ASP A 64 3.70 -11.93 -16.42
CA ASP A 64 4.46 -11.59 -17.61
C ASP A 64 3.62 -11.69 -18.90
N LYS A 65 2.41 -12.30 -18.82
CA LYS A 65 1.44 -12.33 -19.92
C LYS A 65 0.53 -11.10 -19.98
N HIS A 66 0.58 -10.22 -18.97
CA HIS A 66 -0.25 -9.02 -18.89
C HIS A 66 0.61 -7.77 -19.03
N ASP A 67 0.04 -6.71 -19.59
CA ASP A 67 0.70 -5.39 -19.66
C ASP A 67 0.69 -4.72 -18.28
N ILE A 68 1.77 -4.98 -17.52
CA ILE A 68 1.99 -4.46 -16.17
C ILE A 68 3.34 -3.76 -16.14
N THR A 69 3.32 -2.45 -15.87
CA THR A 69 4.53 -1.65 -15.70
C THR A 69 5.14 -1.94 -14.33
N ARG A 70 6.40 -2.41 -14.32
CA ARG A 70 7.17 -2.54 -13.08
C ARG A 70 7.78 -1.19 -12.72
N PHE A 71 7.73 -0.82 -11.45
CA PHE A 71 8.43 0.35 -10.92
C PHE A 71 9.41 -0.05 -9.82
N ASN A 72 10.55 0.65 -9.77
CA ASN A 72 11.55 0.43 -8.75
C ASN A 72 11.13 1.03 -7.41
N ALA A 73 10.93 0.17 -6.41
CA ALA A 73 10.62 0.59 -5.06
C ALA A 73 11.89 0.82 -4.24
N CYS A 74 11.98 1.95 -3.57
CA CYS A 74 13.09 2.25 -2.67
C CYS A 74 13.08 1.31 -1.45
N THR A 75 14.24 0.75 -1.14
CA THR A 75 14.46 -0.14 0.02
C THR A 75 15.10 0.55 1.23
N HIS A 76 15.26 1.88 1.17
CA HIS A 76 15.94 2.64 2.21
C HIS A 76 15.08 2.84 3.47
N HIS A 77 13.75 2.74 3.33
CA HIS A 77 12.78 2.97 4.40
C HIS A 77 11.94 1.71 4.66
N ASP A 78 12.58 0.55 4.69
CA ASP A 78 11.88 -0.71 4.97
C ASP A 78 11.35 -0.68 6.41
N ILE A 79 10.05 -0.92 6.54
CA ILE A 79 9.37 -0.95 7.84
C ILE A 79 9.87 -2.13 8.68
N PHE A 80 10.28 -3.21 8.03
CA PHE A 80 10.70 -4.46 8.66
C PHE A 80 12.17 -4.74 8.35
N ASP A 81 12.95 -5.14 9.36
CA ASP A 81 14.23 -5.80 9.10
C ASP A 81 14.03 -7.26 8.63
N LYS A 82 15.14 -7.93 8.34
CA LYS A 82 15.20 -9.35 7.98
C LYS A 82 14.56 -10.28 9.03
N ASP A 83 14.42 -9.82 10.27
CA ASP A 83 13.89 -10.57 11.41
C ASP A 83 12.45 -10.12 11.76
N ASN A 84 11.82 -9.29 10.91
CA ASN A 84 10.46 -8.73 11.04
C ASN A 84 10.27 -7.73 12.21
N HIS A 85 11.31 -7.07 12.69
CA HIS A 85 11.16 -5.97 13.64
C HIS A 85 10.77 -4.66 12.96
N ILE A 86 9.82 -3.92 13.56
CA ILE A 86 9.39 -2.61 13.06
C ILE A 86 10.45 -1.54 13.39
N TYR A 87 11.04 -0.91 12.37
CA TYR A 87 11.93 0.25 12.53
C TYR A 87 11.15 1.56 12.41
N TYR A 88 10.78 2.14 13.55
CA TYR A 88 10.14 3.46 13.57
C TYR A 88 11.12 4.61 13.28
N ASP A 89 12.43 4.40 13.42
CA ASP A 89 13.44 5.42 13.15
C ASP A 89 13.72 5.62 11.65
N ASN A 90 13.24 4.71 10.79
CA ASN A 90 13.37 4.76 9.32
C ASN A 90 12.14 5.36 8.63
N VAL A 91 11.28 6.08 9.35
CA VAL A 91 10.15 6.81 8.75
C VAL A 91 10.70 7.95 7.90
N PRO A 92 10.38 8.00 6.59
CA PRO A 92 10.88 9.05 5.72
C PRO A 92 10.28 10.41 6.10
N ALA A 93 11.13 11.41 6.35
CA ALA A 93 10.69 12.79 6.54
C ALA A 93 10.15 13.44 5.25
N LYS A 94 10.51 12.89 4.08
CA LYS A 94 10.09 13.35 2.75
C LYS A 94 10.16 12.20 1.73
N TRP A 95 9.31 12.25 0.70
CA TRP A 95 9.45 11.38 -0.46
C TRP A 95 10.66 11.78 -1.31
N HIS A 96 11.23 10.80 -2.02
CA HIS A 96 12.45 10.97 -2.82
C HIS A 96 12.23 10.55 -4.27
N PHE A 97 11.63 11.43 -5.07
CA PHE A 97 11.47 11.22 -6.51
C PHE A 97 12.83 11.18 -7.24
N PRO A 98 12.96 10.44 -8.36
CA PRO A 98 11.91 9.66 -9.03
C PRO A 98 11.70 8.25 -8.46
N GLN A 99 12.41 7.85 -7.41
CA GLN A 99 12.26 6.50 -6.85
C GLN A 99 11.06 6.43 -5.91
N ILE A 100 10.14 5.49 -6.16
CA ILE A 100 8.92 5.36 -5.35
C ILE A 100 9.27 4.81 -3.97
N CYS A 101 8.96 5.56 -2.91
CA CYS A 101 9.12 5.11 -1.54
C CYS A 101 8.01 4.12 -1.18
N LYS A 102 8.36 2.91 -0.74
CA LYS A 102 7.39 1.88 -0.35
C LYS A 102 6.87 2.01 1.09
N PHE A 103 7.43 2.94 1.86
CA PHE A 103 6.99 3.18 3.23
C PHE A 103 5.50 3.58 3.24
N GLY A 104 4.72 2.95 4.13
CA GLY A 104 3.28 3.21 4.29
C GLY A 104 2.37 2.48 3.30
N GLY A 105 2.92 1.61 2.45
CA GLY A 105 2.13 0.64 1.67
C GLY A 105 1.52 1.19 0.38
N SER A 106 0.47 0.54 -0.10
CA SER A 106 -0.06 0.78 -1.45
C SER A 106 -0.57 2.20 -1.71
N ILE A 107 -1.16 2.87 -0.73
CA ILE A 107 -1.71 4.23 -0.90
C ILE A 107 -0.59 5.26 -1.13
N PRO A 108 0.43 5.43 -0.25
CA PRO A 108 1.54 6.35 -0.50
C PRO A 108 2.28 6.09 -1.82
N MET A 109 2.47 4.83 -2.21
CA MET A 109 3.09 4.50 -3.50
C MET A 109 2.22 4.94 -4.68
N THR A 110 0.91 4.75 -4.59
CA THR A 110 -0.04 5.17 -5.62
C THR A 110 -0.09 6.69 -5.77
N ILE A 111 -0.02 7.42 -4.66
CA ILE A 111 0.07 8.89 -4.68
C ILE A 111 1.34 9.34 -5.40
N GLN A 112 2.49 8.74 -5.07
CA GLN A 112 3.76 9.08 -5.73
C GLN A 112 3.72 8.79 -7.23
N LEU A 113 3.15 7.65 -7.66
CA LEU A 113 2.96 7.33 -9.07
C LEU A 113 2.02 8.33 -9.77
N ALA A 114 0.93 8.75 -9.13
CA ALA A 114 0.02 9.76 -9.68
C ALA A 114 0.74 11.11 -9.91
N VAL A 115 1.56 11.55 -8.96
CA VAL A 115 2.38 12.77 -9.09
C VAL A 115 3.36 12.64 -10.26
N GLN A 116 4.01 11.48 -10.43
CA GLN A 116 4.93 11.25 -11.56
C GLN A 116 4.24 11.25 -12.93
N GLU A 117 2.98 10.80 -12.98
CA GLU A 117 2.15 10.87 -14.19
C GLU A 117 1.50 12.25 -14.38
N GLY A 118 1.88 13.25 -13.56
CA GLY A 118 1.52 14.65 -13.75
C GLY A 118 0.27 15.12 -12.99
N ALA A 119 -0.20 14.38 -11.98
CA ALA A 119 -1.27 14.86 -11.12
C ALA A 119 -0.80 16.05 -10.25
N ASP A 120 -1.56 17.13 -10.29
CA ASP A 120 -1.40 18.35 -9.50
C ASP A 120 -2.31 18.36 -8.25
N GLU A 121 -3.51 17.79 -8.36
CA GLU A 121 -4.45 17.60 -7.25
C GLU A 121 -4.80 16.12 -7.03
N ILE A 122 -4.87 15.71 -5.76
CA ILE A 122 -5.13 14.31 -5.38
C ILE A 122 -6.25 14.25 -4.34
N PHE A 123 -7.28 13.49 -4.69
CA PHE A 123 -8.42 13.18 -3.82
C PHE A 123 -8.38 11.71 -3.46
N LEU A 124 -8.55 11.40 -2.17
CA LEU A 124 -8.61 10.03 -1.67
C LEU A 124 -10.07 9.64 -1.42
N LEU A 125 -10.52 8.55 -2.04
CA LEU A 125 -11.88 8.03 -1.90
C LEU A 125 -11.83 6.55 -1.54
N GLY A 126 -12.50 6.16 -0.45
CA GLY A 126 -12.67 4.75 -0.09
C GLY A 126 -11.38 4.03 0.29
N CYS A 127 -10.43 4.74 0.92
CA CYS A 127 -9.23 4.11 1.47
C CYS A 127 -9.63 3.17 2.62
N ASP A 128 -9.64 1.86 2.34
CA ASP A 128 -9.87 0.82 3.32
C ASP A 128 -8.77 0.87 4.39
N LEU A 129 -9.21 0.76 5.64
CA LEU A 129 -8.39 0.83 6.83
C LEU A 129 -8.45 -0.51 7.59
N GLY A 130 -8.81 -1.59 6.89
CA GLY A 130 -8.87 -2.94 7.43
C GLY A 130 -9.90 -3.03 8.55
N GLN A 131 -11.17 -2.73 8.24
CA GLN A 131 -12.24 -2.83 9.22
C GLN A 131 -12.42 -4.30 9.65
N VAL A 132 -11.85 -4.65 10.78
CA VAL A 132 -12.08 -5.92 11.47
C VAL A 132 -13.17 -5.69 12.51
N GLU A 133 -14.15 -6.57 12.58
CA GLU A 133 -15.21 -6.49 13.60
C GLU A 133 -14.59 -6.41 15.01
N GLY A 134 -14.98 -5.39 15.79
CA GLY A 134 -14.40 -5.11 17.10
C GLY A 134 -13.05 -4.39 17.11
N LYS A 135 -12.46 -4.05 15.96
CA LYS A 135 -11.29 -3.16 15.86
C LYS A 135 -11.71 -1.74 15.45
N GLY A 136 -10.97 -0.76 15.94
CA GLY A 136 -11.24 0.65 15.71
C GLY A 136 -11.35 0.97 14.21
N ASN A 137 -12.40 1.68 13.84
CA ASN A 137 -12.52 2.27 12.52
C ASN A 137 -11.60 3.50 12.46
N HIS A 138 -10.71 3.59 11.48
CA HIS A 138 -9.78 4.71 11.36
C HIS A 138 -10.42 6.06 11.00
N PHE A 139 -11.71 6.06 10.62
CA PHE A 139 -12.54 7.26 10.48
C PHE A 139 -13.31 7.61 11.75
N ASP A 140 -13.24 6.79 12.80
CA ASP A 140 -13.75 7.15 14.11
C ASP A 140 -12.89 8.30 14.68
N PRO A 141 -13.46 9.43 15.12
CA PRO A 141 -12.71 10.50 15.77
C PRO A 141 -11.87 10.02 16.97
N GLN A 142 -12.28 8.91 17.60
CA GLN A 142 -11.60 8.26 18.71
C GLN A 142 -10.59 7.18 18.26
N TYR A 143 -10.35 6.99 16.97
CA TYR A 143 -9.45 5.93 16.50
C TYR A 143 -8.04 6.02 17.08
N ALA A 144 -7.49 7.23 17.15
CA ALA A 144 -6.17 7.47 17.76
C ALA A 144 -6.13 7.08 19.26
N SER A 145 -7.26 7.17 19.96
CA SER A 145 -7.42 6.78 21.37
C SER A 145 -7.75 5.30 21.59
N HIS A 146 -8.18 4.57 20.55
CA HIS A 146 -8.42 3.12 20.61
C HIS A 146 -7.11 2.30 20.60
N ARG A 147 -5.97 2.95 20.38
CA ARG A 147 -4.67 2.37 20.74
C ARG A 147 -4.39 2.71 22.20
N PRO A 148 -4.27 1.72 23.10
CA PRO A 148 -3.71 1.99 24.41
C PRO A 148 -2.34 2.64 24.21
N ILE A 149 -2.20 3.89 24.65
CA ILE A 149 -0.93 4.64 24.65
C ILE A 149 0.15 3.89 25.46
N THR A 150 -0.23 2.88 26.25
CA THR A 150 0.66 2.05 27.05
C THR A 150 1.60 1.13 26.26
N GLU A 151 1.39 0.86 24.96
CA GLU A 151 2.33 0.02 24.19
C GLU A 151 3.29 0.80 23.27
N VAL A 152 3.02 2.06 22.95
CA VAL A 152 3.94 2.87 22.12
C VAL A 152 5.02 3.57 22.97
N VAL A 153 4.79 3.73 24.28
CA VAL A 153 5.79 4.30 25.20
C VAL A 153 6.80 3.26 25.72
N ALA A 154 6.56 1.96 25.56
CA ALA A 154 7.45 0.90 26.05
C ALA A 154 8.67 0.59 25.16
N ARG A 155 8.81 1.21 23.98
CA ARG A 155 10.00 1.05 23.12
C ARG A 155 10.69 2.36 22.73
N GLY A 156 10.30 3.47 23.36
CA GLY A 156 10.84 4.81 23.07
C GLY A 156 11.16 5.58 24.34
N ARG A 157 12.05 5.05 25.19
CA ARG A 157 12.93 5.77 26.13
C ARG A 157 13.68 4.80 27.06
N ASN A 158 14.90 4.45 26.68
CA ASN A 158 16.00 4.26 27.62
C ASN A 158 17.24 4.89 26.98
N LEU A 159 17.16 6.21 26.79
CA LEU A 159 18.33 7.07 26.69
C LEU A 159 18.43 7.79 28.04
N GLU A 160 18.88 7.05 29.05
CA GLU A 160 19.55 7.56 30.24
C GLU A 160 20.11 6.34 31.01
N ASN A 161 21.44 6.32 31.16
CA ASN A 161 22.28 5.33 31.84
C ASN A 161 22.74 4.10 31.04
N ARG A 162 23.77 4.28 30.20
CA ARG A 162 25.12 3.67 30.35
C ARG A 162 26.06 4.10 29.23
#